data_AF-A0A0F9ZWA2-F1
#
_entry.id   AF-A0A0F9ZWA2-F1
#
_cell.length_a   1.000
_cell.length_b   1.000
_cell.length_c   1.000
_cell.angle_alpha   90.00
_cell.angle_beta   90.00
_cell.angle_gamma   90.00
#
_symmetry.space_group_name_H-M   'P 1'
#
loop_
_entity.id
_entity.type
_entity.pdbx_description
1 polymer ?
#
loop_
_entity_poly.entity_id
_entity_poly.type
_entity_poly.pdbx_seq_one_letter_code
_entity_poly.pdbx_strand_id
1 'polypeptide(L)'
;MKVTPKRIIYTSISILLLAGLIYISTKYDSQEIAGLISKAGILAPILYILIQIAGQIFAPLSTSALFVAGFIMFGKLAILYAIITWLITSITNFYIARKYGKKVLRVLIAEEGITKIEDIASRIDTKRFFILRFSTFFYDSIYLN
;
A
#
# COMPACT_ATOMS: atom_id res chain seq x y z
N MET A 1 -12.13 -26.27 12.88
CA MET A 1 -12.29 -24.82 13.14
C MET A 1 -13.77 -24.48 13.15
N LYS A 2 -14.36 -24.06 14.29
CA LYS A 2 -15.76 -23.60 14.32
C LYS A 2 -15.82 -22.18 13.75
N VAL A 3 -16.49 -22.00 12.62
CA VAL A 3 -16.66 -20.69 11.98
C VAL A 3 -17.76 -19.94 12.71
N THR A 4 -17.43 -18.82 13.35
CA THR A 4 -18.43 -17.98 14.04
C THR A 4 -19.10 -17.02 13.05
N PRO A 5 -20.39 -16.69 13.23
CA PRO A 5 -21.14 -15.83 12.29
C PRO A 5 -20.52 -14.43 12.15
N LYS A 6 -19.93 -13.88 13.22
CA LYS A 6 -19.17 -12.63 13.16
C LYS A 6 -17.97 -12.71 12.21
N ARG A 7 -17.25 -13.83 12.20
CA ARG A 7 -16.09 -14.03 11.31
C ARG A 7 -16.53 -14.09 9.84
N ILE A 8 -17.65 -14.73 9.55
CA ILE A 8 -18.24 -14.79 8.20
C ILE A 8 -18.60 -13.38 7.72
N ILE A 9 -19.20 -12.55 8.57
CA ILE A 9 -19.56 -11.16 8.24
C ILE A 9 -18.31 -10.33 7.92
N TYR A 10 -17.29 -10.35 8.78
CA TYR A 10 -16.06 -9.59 8.54
C TYR A 10 -15.35 -10.04 7.26
N THR A 11 -15.23 -11.36 7.04
CA THR A 11 -14.62 -11.88 5.82
C THR A 11 -15.42 -11.49 4.58
N SER A 12 -16.76 -11.53 4.63
CA SER A 12 -17.62 -11.14 3.52
C SER A 12 -17.49 -9.64 3.21
N ILE A 13 -17.48 -8.79 4.24
CA ILE A 13 -17.26 -7.34 4.10
C ILE A 13 -15.88 -7.07 3.48
N SER A 14 -14.82 -7.74 3.94
CA SER A 14 -13.48 -7.59 3.36
C SER A 14 -13.45 -8.00 1.89
N ILE A 15 -14.09 -9.12 1.52
CA ILE A 15 -14.16 -9.57 0.12
C ILE A 15 -14.92 -8.56 -0.74
N LEU A 16 -16.07 -8.05 -0.27
CA LEU A 16 -16.85 -7.04 -0.99
C LEU A 16 -16.07 -5.74 -1.17
N LEU A 17 -15.35 -5.30 -0.15
CA LEU A 17 -14.50 -4.11 -0.22
C LEU A 17 -13.37 -4.29 -1.25
N LEU A 18 -12.69 -5.45 -1.23
CA LEU A 18 -11.66 -5.78 -2.22
C LEU A 18 -12.22 -5.78 -3.64
N ALA A 19 -13.35 -6.46 -3.87
CA ALA A 19 -13.99 -6.52 -5.17
C ALA A 19 -14.41 -5.13 -5.68
N GLY A 20 -14.97 -4.29 -4.81
CA GLY A 20 -15.32 -2.91 -5.14
C GLY A 20 -14.12 -2.06 -5.53
N LEU A 21 -13.00 -2.18 -4.81
CA LEU A 21 -11.76 -1.46 -5.12
C LEU A 21 -11.14 -1.92 -6.43
N ILE A 22 -11.14 -3.23 -6.71
CA ILE A 22 -10.68 -3.77 -8.00
C ILE A 22 -11.54 -3.26 -9.15
N TYR A 23 -12.87 -3.32 -9.01
CA TYR A 23 -13.80 -2.84 -10.03
C TYR A 23 -13.58 -1.36 -10.37
N ILE A 24 -13.39 -0.51 -9.35
CA ILE A 24 -13.05 0.91 -9.56
C ILE A 24 -11.70 1.05 -10.25
N SER A 25 -10.69 0.29 -9.82
CA SER A 25 -9.34 0.34 -10.38
C SER A 25 -9.26 -0.07 -11.84
N THR A 26 -10.17 -0.94 -12.32
CA THR A 26 -10.22 -1.38 -13.72
C THR A 26 -11.11 -0.52 -14.60
N LYS A 27 -11.94 0.36 -14.00
CA LYS A 27 -12.92 1.15 -14.74
C LYS A 27 -12.31 2.37 -15.43
N TYR A 28 -11.29 2.97 -14.84
CA TYR A 28 -10.73 4.24 -15.31
C TYR A 28 -9.32 4.04 -15.88
N ASP A 29 -9.08 4.54 -17.09
CA ASP A 29 -7.75 4.57 -17.67
C ASP A 29 -6.95 5.82 -17.25
N SER A 30 -5.66 5.87 -17.60
CA SER A 30 -4.78 6.99 -17.27
C SER A 30 -5.19 8.32 -17.89
N GLN A 31 -5.84 8.32 -19.07
CA GLN A 31 -6.29 9.53 -19.74
C GLN A 31 -7.54 10.10 -19.08
N GLU A 32 -8.51 9.24 -18.73
CA GLU A 32 -9.70 9.61 -17.98
C GLU A 32 -9.34 10.17 -16.61
N ILE A 33 -8.42 9.50 -15.90
CA ILE A 33 -7.92 9.96 -14.60
C ILE A 33 -7.23 11.33 -14.76
N ALA A 34 -6.37 11.50 -15.77
CA ALA A 34 -5.73 12.78 -16.05
C ALA A 34 -6.76 13.87 -16.32
N GLY A 35 -7.79 13.59 -17.13
CA GLY A 35 -8.88 14.52 -17.41
C GLY A 35 -9.70 14.89 -16.17
N LEU A 36 -9.99 13.93 -15.29
CA LEU A 36 -10.71 14.16 -14.04
C LEU A 36 -9.92 15.05 -13.07
N ILE A 37 -8.61 14.78 -12.89
CA ILE A 37 -7.77 15.57 -11.98
C ILE A 37 -7.48 16.95 -12.59
N SER A 38 -7.32 17.07 -13.90
CA SER A 38 -7.06 18.34 -14.59
C SER A 38 -8.19 19.36 -14.37
N LYS A 39 -9.43 18.90 -14.17
CA LYS A 39 -10.58 19.78 -13.84
C LYS A 39 -10.40 20.53 -12.52
N ALA A 40 -9.51 20.08 -11.63
CA ALA A 40 -9.19 20.79 -10.40
C ALA A 40 -8.29 22.03 -10.61
N GLY A 41 -7.83 22.28 -11.84
CA GLY A 41 -7.05 23.46 -12.20
C GLY A 41 -5.77 23.58 -11.37
N ILE A 42 -5.60 24.72 -10.68
CA ILE A 42 -4.40 24.99 -9.88
C ILE A 42 -4.21 24.01 -8.70
N LEU A 43 -5.28 23.35 -8.26
CA LEU A 43 -5.24 22.35 -7.18
C LEU A 43 -4.95 20.93 -7.68
N ALA A 44 -4.82 20.73 -9.00
CA ALA A 44 -4.56 19.42 -9.59
C ALA A 44 -3.34 18.69 -8.99
N PRO A 45 -2.18 19.36 -8.72
CA PRO A 45 -1.04 18.69 -8.09
C PRO A 45 -1.35 18.16 -6.69
N ILE A 46 -2.08 18.93 -5.89
CA ILE A 46 -2.45 18.55 -4.52
C ILE A 46 -3.42 17.37 -4.56
N LEU A 47 -4.44 17.44 -5.41
CA LEU A 47 -5.41 16.37 -5.58
C LEU A 47 -4.74 15.08 -6.06
N TYR A 48 -3.82 15.18 -7.02
CA TYR A 48 -3.03 14.05 -7.51
C TYR A 48 -2.25 13.34 -6.39
N ILE A 49 -1.51 14.11 -5.57
CA ILE A 49 -0.74 13.56 -4.44
C ILE A 49 -1.66 12.87 -3.43
N LEU A 50 -2.80 13.49 -3.08
CA LEU A 50 -3.75 12.91 -2.13
C LEU A 50 -4.35 11.59 -2.63
N ILE A 51 -4.74 11.52 -3.91
CA ILE A 51 -5.29 10.28 -4.48
C ILE A 51 -4.20 9.19 -4.55
N GLN A 52 -2.96 9.54 -4.92
CA GLN A 52 -1.86 8.57 -4.90
C GLN A 52 -1.58 8.05 -3.48
N ILE A 53 -1.52 8.93 -2.47
CA ILE A 53 -1.30 8.52 -1.07
C ILE A 53 -2.42 7.56 -0.64
N ALA A 54 -3.68 7.92 -0.91
CA ALA A 54 -4.81 7.05 -0.58
C ALA A 54 -4.68 5.69 -1.29
N GLY A 55 -4.39 5.68 -2.59
CA GLY A 55 -4.24 4.43 -3.35
C GLY A 55 -3.12 3.54 -2.83
N GLN A 56 -1.99 4.10 -2.38
CA GLN A 56 -0.88 3.31 -1.84
C GLN A 56 -1.10 2.84 -0.39
N ILE A 57 -1.88 3.58 0.41
CA ILE A 57 -2.28 3.14 1.76
C ILE A 57 -3.35 2.04 1.66
N PHE A 58 -4.29 2.18 0.73
CA PHE A 58 -5.37 1.22 0.48
C PHE A 58 -4.96 0.26 -0.65
N ALA A 59 -4.17 -0.76 -0.27
CA ALA A 59 -3.50 -1.73 -1.13
C ALA A 59 -4.25 -2.32 -2.36
N PRO A 60 -5.59 -2.46 -2.41
CA PRO A 60 -6.27 -2.98 -3.60
C PRO A 60 -6.41 -1.97 -4.74
N LEU A 61 -6.10 -0.69 -4.50
CA LEU A 61 -6.15 0.34 -5.52
C LEU A 61 -4.82 0.37 -6.30
N SER A 62 -4.84 0.03 -7.59
CA SER A 62 -3.64 0.16 -8.40
C SER A 62 -3.30 1.64 -8.61
N THR A 63 -2.06 2.02 -8.34
CA THR A 63 -1.57 3.39 -8.58
C THR A 63 -0.79 3.54 -9.87
N SER A 64 -0.61 2.46 -10.65
CA SER A 64 0.11 2.50 -11.93
C SER A 64 -0.57 3.42 -12.94
N ALA A 65 -1.90 3.33 -13.06
CA ALA A 65 -2.68 4.20 -13.94
C ALA A 65 -2.57 5.68 -13.51
N LEU A 66 -2.53 5.93 -12.20
CA LEU A 66 -2.30 7.27 -11.64
C LEU A 66 -0.90 7.80 -11.99
N PHE A 67 0.13 6.96 -11.88
CA PHE A 67 1.49 7.37 -12.21
C PHE A 67 1.61 7.84 -13.66
N VAL A 68 1.04 7.09 -14.61
CA VAL A 68 0.97 7.47 -16.02
C VAL A 68 0.14 8.75 -16.21
N ALA A 69 -1.01 8.88 -15.53
CA ALA A 69 -1.83 10.09 -15.56
C ALA A 69 -1.04 11.32 -15.07
N GLY A 70 -0.25 11.18 -14.02
CA GLY A 70 0.64 12.22 -13.51
C GLY A 70 1.66 12.68 -14.55
N PHE A 71 2.26 11.76 -15.29
CA PHE A 71 3.18 12.10 -16.39
C PHE A 71 2.48 12.83 -17.54
N ILE A 72 1.25 12.43 -17.89
CA ILE A 72 0.44 13.12 -18.91
C ILE A 72 0.18 14.57 -18.49
N MET A 73 -0.14 14.80 -17.21
CA MET A 73 -0.52 16.13 -16.71
C MET A 73 0.66 17.05 -16.38
N PHE A 74 1.70 16.51 -15.75
CA PHE A 74 2.78 17.29 -15.13
C PHE A 74 4.16 17.02 -15.75
N GLY A 75 4.25 16.12 -16.72
CA GLY A 75 5.52 15.72 -17.33
C GLY A 75 6.52 15.21 -16.29
N LYS A 76 7.77 15.69 -16.36
CA LYS A 76 8.84 15.26 -15.44
C LYS A 76 8.58 15.64 -13.97
N LEU A 77 7.74 16.63 -13.68
CA LEU A 77 7.39 17.00 -12.30
C LEU A 77 6.59 15.89 -11.59
N ALA A 78 5.95 14.99 -12.34
CA ALA A 78 5.30 13.81 -11.80
C ALA A 78 6.25 12.93 -10.97
N ILE A 79 7.55 12.90 -11.32
CA ILE A 79 8.58 12.18 -10.58
C ILE A 79 8.75 12.78 -9.18
N LEU A 80 8.79 14.12 -9.08
CA LEU A 80 8.91 14.79 -7.79
C LEU A 80 7.66 14.53 -6.92
N TYR A 81 6.47 14.60 -7.51
CA TYR A 81 5.23 14.28 -6.80
C TYR A 81 5.16 12.82 -6.37
N ALA A 82 5.67 11.88 -7.17
CA ALA A 82 5.77 10.48 -6.80
C ALA A 82 6.74 10.27 -5.61
N ILE A 83 7.91 10.92 -5.61
CA ILE A 83 8.86 10.85 -4.48
C ILE A 83 8.21 11.37 -3.20
N ILE A 84 7.53 12.53 -3.25
CA ILE A 84 6.82 13.11 -2.09
C ILE A 84 5.75 12.13 -1.59
N THR A 85 4.95 11.58 -2.51
CA THR A 85 3.88 10.62 -2.20
C THR A 85 4.45 9.36 -1.53
N TRP A 86 5.51 8.76 -2.09
CA TRP A 86 6.14 7.56 -1.55
C TRP A 86 6.72 7.79 -0.16
N LEU A 87 7.31 8.95 0.08
CA LEU A 87 7.84 9.31 1.39
C LEU A 87 6.72 9.38 2.43
N ILE A 88 5.65 10.13 2.13
CA ILE A 88 4.50 10.30 3.05
C ILE A 88 3.86 8.94 3.32
N THR A 89 3.56 8.19 2.27
CA THR A 89 2.96 6.86 2.38
C THR A 89 3.83 5.91 3.19
N SER A 90 5.14 5.90 2.97
CA SER A 90 6.06 5.03 3.72
C SER A 90 6.05 5.36 5.22
N ILE A 91 6.07 6.64 5.56
CA ILE A 91 5.98 7.10 6.96
C ILE A 91 4.63 6.67 7.56
N THR A 92 3.53 6.89 6.84
CA THR A 92 2.19 6.52 7.30
C THR A 92 2.04 5.01 7.49
N ASN A 93 2.46 4.20 6.51
CA ASN A 93 2.42 2.75 6.59
C ASN A 93 3.30 2.21 7.73
N PHE A 94 4.48 2.79 7.94
CA PHE A 94 5.33 2.44 9.08
C PHE A 94 4.65 2.75 10.41
N TYR A 95 3.99 3.90 10.53
CA TYR A 95 3.26 4.27 11.75
C TYR A 95 2.06 3.36 12.02
N ILE A 96 1.28 3.04 10.99
CA ILE A 96 0.17 2.08 11.06
C ILE A 96 0.68 0.71 11.52
N ALA A 97 1.75 0.20 10.89
CA ALA A 97 2.35 -1.09 11.24
C ALA A 97 2.89 -1.09 12.68
N ARG A 98 3.56 -0.01 13.12
CA ARG A 98 4.07 0.11 14.49
C ARG A 98 2.96 0.12 15.53
N LYS A 99 1.85 0.82 15.25
CA LYS A 99 0.73 0.97 16.18
C LYS A 99 -0.19 -0.25 16.23
N TYR A 100 -0.50 -0.84 15.07
CA TYR A 100 -1.52 -1.88 14.96
C TYR A 100 -0.97 -3.27 14.63
N GLY A 101 0.28 -3.38 14.18
CA GLY A 101 0.86 -4.62 13.66
C GLY A 101 0.75 -5.81 14.62
N LYS A 102 1.17 -5.65 15.89
CA LYS A 102 1.06 -6.73 16.89
C LYS A 102 -0.39 -7.19 17.13
N LYS A 103 -1.33 -6.22 17.19
CA LYS A 103 -2.76 -6.52 17.38
C LYS A 103 -3.34 -7.29 16.20
N VAL A 104 -2.98 -6.89 14.98
CA VAL A 104 -3.40 -7.55 13.74
C VAL A 104 -2.80 -8.95 13.65
N LEU A 105 -1.49 -9.09 13.91
CA LEU A 105 -0.81 -10.39 13.91
C LEU A 105 -1.46 -11.36 14.90
N ARG A 106 -1.80 -10.93 16.12
CA ARG A 106 -2.49 -11.79 17.11
C ARG A 106 -3.80 -12.39 16.60
N VAL A 107 -4.52 -11.66 15.76
CA VAL A 107 -5.78 -12.13 15.17
C VAL A 107 -5.52 -13.11 14.02
N LEU A 108 -4.43 -12.92 13.27
CA LEU A 108 -4.11 -13.71 12.07
C LEU A 108 -3.38 -15.01 12.39
N ILE A 109 -2.42 -14.93 13.31
CA ILE A 109 -1.54 -16.02 13.74
C ILE A 109 -1.70 -16.11 15.25
N ALA A 110 -2.17 -17.27 15.73
CA ALA A 110 -2.41 -17.54 17.14
C ALA A 110 -1.19 -17.18 18.01
N GLU A 111 -1.37 -17.08 19.33
CA GLU A 111 -0.32 -16.58 20.24
C GLU A 111 1.02 -17.33 20.09
N GLU A 112 0.98 -18.64 19.83
CA GLU A 112 2.18 -19.46 19.54
C GLU A 112 2.98 -18.95 18.32
N GLY A 113 2.30 -18.47 17.29
CA GLY A 113 2.92 -17.88 16.10
C GLY A 113 3.57 -16.54 16.40
N ILE A 114 2.98 -15.74 17.30
CA ILE A 114 3.57 -14.47 17.74
C ILE A 114 4.85 -14.73 18.50
N THR A 115 4.86 -15.67 19.46
CA THR A 115 6.04 -15.98 20.27
C THR A 115 7.22 -16.42 19.38
N LYS A 116 6.95 -17.21 18.33
CA LYS A 116 8.00 -17.58 17.34
C LYS A 116 8.55 -16.36 16.59
N ILE A 117 7.69 -15.44 16.15
CA ILE A 117 8.13 -14.21 15.47
C ILE A 117 8.95 -13.34 16.42
N GLU A 118 8.53 -13.21 17.68
CA GLU A 118 9.26 -12.44 18.69
C GLU A 118 10.62 -13.08 19.04
N ASP A 119 10.72 -14.41 19.11
CA ASP A 119 12.00 -15.10 19.31
C ASP A 119 12.95 -14.85 18.13
N ILE A 120 12.46 -14.97 16.89
CA ILE A 120 13.26 -14.64 15.69
C ILE A 120 13.70 -13.18 15.71
N ALA A 121 12.77 -12.26 16.00
CA ALA A 121 13.07 -10.83 16.05
C ALA A 121 14.10 -10.49 17.13
N SER A 122 14.08 -11.17 18.29
CA SER A 122 15.04 -10.95 19.37
C SER A 122 16.48 -11.35 19.02
N ARG A 123 16.65 -12.26 18.05
CA ARG A 123 17.94 -12.75 17.55
C ARG A 123 18.52 -11.88 16.42
N ILE A 124 17.74 -10.93 15.89
CA ILE A 124 18.14 -10.06 14.78
C ILE A 124 18.41 -8.66 15.34
N ASP A 125 19.67 -8.22 15.25
CA ASP A 125 20.03 -6.85 15.59
C ASP A 125 19.57 -5.86 14.52
N THR A 126 19.52 -4.56 14.87
CA THR A 126 19.06 -3.49 13.96
C THR A 126 19.84 -3.49 12.64
N LYS A 127 21.14 -3.81 12.68
CA LYS A 127 22.02 -3.82 11.50
C LYS A 127 21.66 -4.98 10.57
N ARG A 128 21.50 -6.20 11.08
CA ARG A 128 21.07 -7.36 10.29
C ARG A 128 19.64 -7.16 9.78
N PHE A 129 18.75 -6.57 10.57
CA PHE A 129 17.39 -6.27 10.10
C PHE A 129 17.41 -5.32 8.89
N PHE A 130 18.26 -4.30 8.93
CA PHE A 130 18.45 -3.39 7.80
C PHE A 130 19.03 -4.09 6.58
N ILE A 131 20.06 -4.93 6.76
CA ILE A 131 20.67 -5.72 5.68
C ILE A 131 19.65 -6.68 5.07
N LEU A 132 18.87 -7.39 5.88
CA LEU A 132 17.84 -8.32 5.42
C LEU A 132 16.82 -7.58 4.54
N ARG A 133 16.36 -6.41 4.97
CA ARG A 133 15.42 -5.60 4.21
C ARG A 133 15.98 -5.11 2.87
N PHE A 134 17.29 -4.81 2.83
CA PHE A 134 18.00 -4.51 1.59
C PHE A 134 18.17 -5.75 0.70
N SER A 135 18.43 -6.92 1.28
CA SER A 135 18.63 -8.17 0.54
C SER A 135 17.37 -8.65 -0.18
N THR A 136 16.18 -8.47 0.42
CA THR A 136 14.90 -8.73 -0.25
C THR A 136 14.70 -7.85 -1.48
N PHE A 137 15.18 -6.61 -1.46
CA PHE A 137 15.11 -5.71 -2.62
C PHE A 137 15.97 -6.21 -3.80
N PHE A 138 17.12 -6.85 -3.50
CA PHE A 138 17.96 -7.48 -4.52
C PHE A 138 17.37 -8.78 -5.05
N TYR A 139 16.64 -9.55 -4.24
CA TYR A 139 16.01 -10.78 -4.70
C TYR A 139 14.92 -10.48 -5.74
N ASP A 140 14.04 -9.51 -5.47
CA ASP A 140 12.98 -9.12 -6.41
C ASP A 140 13.53 -8.54 -7.74
N SER A 141 14.71 -7.92 -7.75
CA SER A 141 15.30 -7.37 -8.98
C SER A 141 15.96 -8.42 -9.89
N ILE A 142 16.32 -9.60 -9.36
CA ILE A 142 16.97 -10.67 -10.12
C ILE A 142 15.96 -11.52 -10.91
N TYR A 143 14.69 -11.58 -10.49
CA TYR A 143 13.63 -12.35 -11.17
C TYR A 143 12.77 -11.52 -12.15
N LEU A 144 13.11 -10.25 -12.37
CA LEU A 144 12.45 -9.35 -13.32
C LEU A 144 13.28 -9.09 -14.60
N ASN A 145 14.34 -9.88 -14.85
CA ASN A 145 14.98 -10.05 -16.16
C ASN A 145 14.59 -11.41 -16.77
#